data_AF-A0AAV7FX87-F1
#
_entry.id   AF-A0AAV7FX87-F1
#
_cell.length_a   1.000
_cell.length_b   1.000
_cell.length_c   1.000
_cell.angle_alpha   90.00
_cell.angle_beta   90.00
_cell.angle_gamma   90.00
#
_symmetry.space_group_name_H-M   'P 1'
#
loop_
_entity.id
_entity.type
_entity.pdbx_description
1 polymer ?
#
loop_
_entity_poly.entity_id
_entity_poly.type
_entity_poly.pdbx_seq_one_letter_code
_entity_poly.pdbx_strand_id
1 'polypeptide(L)'
;MVSAASLSKDLPMKLEQEKFGAGLMVSLWLVAKSAQFPLHVWLPDAMEGPTPISALIHAATMVAAGIFLVARLLPLFIVIPDIMNLICLVCIITVLLGATLALAQRDIKRSLAYSTMSQFGLYYVSSSIGSYRAAFFHLITHAYSKAFLFLVQR
;
A
#
# COMPACT_ATOMS: atom_id res chain seq x y z
N MET A 1 4.44 -47.65 5.63
CA MET A 1 4.14 -46.94 6.88
C MET A 1 5.08 -45.74 6.97
N VAL A 2 4.59 -44.53 6.68
CA VAL A 2 5.36 -43.29 6.86
C VAL A 2 5.52 -43.07 8.36
N SER A 3 6.76 -43.00 8.84
CA SER A 3 7.08 -42.86 10.27
C SER A 3 6.53 -41.55 10.82
N ALA A 4 5.82 -41.57 11.95
CA ALA A 4 5.28 -40.38 12.63
C ALA A 4 6.36 -39.31 12.93
N ALA A 5 7.64 -39.73 13.00
CA ALA A 5 8.79 -38.84 13.18
C ALA A 5 9.17 -38.03 11.91
N SER A 6 8.78 -38.48 10.71
CA SER A 6 8.90 -37.68 9.48
C SER A 6 7.82 -36.59 9.45
N LEU A 7 6.57 -36.97 9.77
CA LEU A 7 5.43 -36.05 9.82
C LEU A 7 5.63 -34.90 10.83
N SER A 8 6.29 -35.14 11.97
CA SER A 8 6.51 -34.11 12.99
C SER A 8 7.58 -33.08 12.62
N LYS A 9 8.55 -33.44 11.78
CA LYS A 9 9.59 -32.50 11.28
C LYS A 9 9.10 -31.69 10.08
N ASP A 10 8.20 -32.26 9.29
CA ASP A 10 7.63 -31.59 8.12
C ASP A 10 6.53 -30.58 8.50
N LEU A 11 5.83 -30.80 9.62
CA LEU A 11 4.77 -29.92 10.11
C LEU A 11 5.21 -28.45 10.36
N PRO A 12 6.32 -28.16 11.09
CA PRO A 12 6.77 -26.78 11.29
C PRO A 12 7.19 -26.09 9.98
N MET A 13 7.86 -26.81 9.07
CA MET A 13 8.27 -26.29 7.75
C MET A 13 7.05 -25.95 6.88
N LYS A 14 6.04 -26.82 6.88
CA LYS A 14 4.80 -26.60 6.14
C LYS A 14 4.05 -25.38 6.68
N LEU A 15 4.02 -25.19 8.00
CA LEU A 15 3.35 -24.05 8.64
C LEU A 15 4.03 -22.72 8.32
N GLU A 16 5.36 -22.68 8.24
CA GLU A 16 6.09 -21.49 7.78
C GLU A 16 5.81 -21.16 6.31
N GLN A 17 5.73 -22.18 5.46
CA GLN A 17 5.42 -22.00 4.05
C GLN A 17 3.99 -21.49 3.82
N GLU A 18 3.02 -21.99 4.58
CA GLU A 18 1.63 -21.49 4.57
C GLU A 18 1.54 -20.02 5.02
N LYS A 19 2.27 -19.67 6.10
CA LYS A 19 2.37 -18.28 6.58
C LYS A 19 2.95 -17.35 5.51
N PHE A 20 4.06 -17.76 4.89
CA PHE A 20 4.70 -17.01 3.83
C PHE A 20 3.78 -16.84 2.61
N GLY A 21 3.10 -17.92 2.19
CA GLY A 21 2.12 -17.90 1.11
C GLY A 21 0.96 -16.94 1.40
N ALA A 22 0.39 -16.99 2.60
CA ALA A 22 -0.65 -16.05 3.03
C ALA A 22 -0.13 -14.61 3.03
N GLY A 23 1.08 -14.36 3.52
CA GLY A 23 1.73 -13.05 3.49
C GLY A 23 1.89 -12.50 2.08
N LEU A 24 2.27 -13.35 1.11
CA LEU A 24 2.39 -12.96 -0.30
C LEU A 24 1.03 -12.57 -0.91
N MET A 25 -0.03 -13.34 -0.66
CA MET A 25 -1.36 -13.02 -1.17
C MET A 25 -1.90 -11.69 -0.60
N VAL A 26 -1.68 -11.45 0.69
CA VAL A 26 -2.01 -10.17 1.34
C VAL A 26 -1.22 -9.03 0.72
N SER A 27 0.07 -9.24 0.44
CA SER A 27 0.94 -8.23 -0.20
C SER A 27 0.48 -7.88 -1.62
N LEU A 28 0.04 -8.87 -2.39
CA LEU A 28 -0.53 -8.63 -3.72
C LEU A 28 -1.82 -7.82 -3.65
N TRP A 29 -2.70 -8.14 -2.69
CA TRP A 29 -3.92 -7.37 -2.46
C TRP A 29 -3.62 -5.92 -2.06
N LEU A 30 -2.62 -5.74 -1.19
CA LEU A 30 -2.12 -4.42 -0.79
C LEU A 30 -1.67 -3.59 -1.98
N VAL A 31 -0.80 -4.17 -2.81
CA VAL A 31 -0.25 -3.51 -4.00
C VAL A 31 -1.37 -3.09 -4.95
N ALA A 32 -2.37 -3.96 -5.16
CA ALA A 32 -3.52 -3.65 -6.00
C ALA A 32 -4.39 -2.50 -5.44
N LYS A 33 -4.81 -2.59 -4.16
CA LYS A 33 -5.72 -1.60 -3.56
C LYS A 33 -5.09 -0.24 -3.31
N SER A 34 -3.78 -0.20 -3.06
CA SER A 34 -3.06 1.06 -2.82
C SER A 34 -2.30 1.58 -4.03
N ALA A 35 -2.55 1.03 -5.22
CA ALA A 35 -1.92 1.46 -6.47
C ALA A 35 -0.40 1.52 -6.39
N GLN A 36 0.21 0.55 -5.71
CA GLN A 36 1.66 0.45 -5.63
C GLN A 36 2.20 -0.16 -6.92
N PHE A 37 3.47 0.06 -7.22
CA PHE A 37 4.12 -0.58 -8.35
C PHE A 37 4.04 -2.11 -8.22
N PRO A 38 3.71 -2.86 -9.29
CA PRO A 38 3.46 -2.42 -10.66
C PRO A 38 2.00 -2.03 -10.97
N LEU A 39 1.04 -2.34 -10.09
CA LEU A 39 -0.41 -2.13 -10.30
C LEU A 39 -0.87 -0.69 -10.05
N HIS A 40 -0.06 0.29 -10.44
CA HIS A 40 -0.30 1.70 -10.16
C HIS A 40 -1.14 2.43 -11.21
N VAL A 41 -1.26 1.87 -12.41
CA VAL A 41 -1.83 2.52 -13.61
C VAL A 41 -3.32 2.85 -13.45
N TRP A 42 -4.07 2.07 -12.67
CA TRP A 42 -5.51 2.28 -12.51
C TRP A 42 -5.85 3.57 -11.74
N LEU A 43 -4.95 4.08 -10.90
CA LEU A 43 -5.23 5.20 -10.00
C LEU A 43 -5.27 6.55 -10.76
N PRO A 44 -4.35 6.87 -11.68
CA PRO A 44 -4.50 7.99 -12.60
C PRO A 44 -5.74 7.89 -13.49
N ASP A 45 -6.12 6.70 -13.92
CA ASP A 45 -7.31 6.50 -14.78
C ASP A 45 -8.62 6.74 -14.02
N ALA A 46 -8.64 6.54 -12.70
CA ALA A 46 -9.77 6.89 -11.84
C ALA A 46 -10.09 8.40 -11.79
N MET A 47 -9.28 9.25 -12.43
CA MET A 47 -9.52 10.69 -12.60
C MET A 47 -10.57 11.03 -13.67
N GLU A 48 -11.03 10.05 -14.45
CA GLU A 48 -12.15 10.24 -15.40
C GLU A 48 -13.49 10.51 -14.70
N GLY A 49 -13.60 10.13 -13.43
CA GLY A 49 -14.77 10.41 -12.61
C GLY A 49 -14.97 11.90 -12.28
N PRO A 50 -16.17 12.28 -11.81
CA PRO A 50 -16.42 13.65 -11.35
C PRO A 50 -15.56 13.96 -10.12
N THR A 51 -15.09 15.21 -10.04
CA THR A 51 -14.14 15.71 -9.05
C THR A 51 -14.44 15.32 -7.58
N PRO A 52 -15.69 15.38 -7.06
CA PRO A 52 -15.96 14.95 -5.68
C PRO A 52 -15.78 13.44 -5.45
N ILE A 53 -15.96 12.59 -6.48
CA ILE A 53 -15.74 11.15 -6.37
C ILE A 53 -14.24 10.86 -6.33
N SER A 54 -13.45 11.50 -7.19
CA SER A 54 -11.99 11.39 -7.16
C SER A 54 -11.41 11.90 -5.83
N ALA A 55 -11.98 12.97 -5.26
CA ALA A 55 -11.60 13.44 -3.92
C ALA A 55 -11.78 12.34 -2.86
N LEU A 56 -12.93 11.66 -2.84
CA LEU A 56 -13.23 10.61 -1.87
C LEU A 56 -12.28 9.40 -2.01
N ILE A 57 -12.06 8.93 -3.24
CA ILE A 57 -11.23 7.75 -3.55
C ILE A 57 -9.76 8.00 -3.16
N HIS A 58 -9.23 9.18 -3.49
CA HIS A 58 -7.82 9.50 -3.33
C HIS A 58 -7.48 10.04 -1.93
N ALA A 59 -8.45 10.57 -1.19
CA ALA A 59 -8.22 11.08 0.15
C ALA A 59 -8.56 10.05 1.24
N ALA A 60 -9.70 9.35 1.14
CA ALA A 60 -10.33 8.77 2.32
C ALA A 60 -10.64 7.27 2.25
N THR A 61 -10.94 6.70 1.08
CA THR A 61 -11.57 5.36 1.03
C THR A 61 -10.70 4.29 0.39
N MET A 62 -10.58 4.29 -0.94
CA MET A 62 -10.07 3.13 -1.70
C MET A 62 -8.60 2.83 -1.37
N VAL A 63 -7.77 3.86 -1.35
CA VAL A 63 -6.33 3.71 -1.11
C VAL A 63 -6.04 3.51 0.39
N ALA A 64 -6.89 4.07 1.27
CA ALA A 64 -6.82 3.92 2.73
C ALA A 64 -7.21 2.52 3.22
N ALA A 65 -8.02 1.77 2.47
CA ALA A 65 -8.36 0.39 2.79
C ALA A 65 -7.14 -0.54 2.80
N GLY A 66 -6.17 -0.30 1.92
CA GLY A 66 -4.88 -1.03 1.92
C GLY A 66 -4.12 -0.80 3.23
N ILE A 67 -4.09 0.44 3.68
CA ILE A 67 -3.41 0.84 4.92
C ILE A 67 -4.06 0.17 6.12
N PHE A 68 -5.39 0.23 6.19
CA PHE A 68 -6.13 -0.39 7.27
C PHE A 68 -5.85 -1.89 7.37
N LEU A 69 -5.75 -2.58 6.23
CA LEU A 69 -5.40 -4.01 6.21
C LEU A 69 -3.99 -4.26 6.77
N VAL A 70 -2.99 -3.46 6.36
CA VAL A 70 -1.63 -3.60 6.90
C VAL A 70 -1.59 -3.36 8.40
N ALA A 71 -2.26 -2.30 8.88
CA ALA A 71 -2.37 -2.00 10.29
C ALA A 71 -3.04 -3.13 11.09
N ARG A 72 -4.03 -3.83 10.51
CA ARG A 72 -4.71 -4.96 11.16
C ARG A 72 -3.91 -6.25 11.12
N LEU A 73 -3.12 -6.46 10.07
CA LEU A 73 -2.29 -7.66 9.87
C LEU A 73 -0.84 -7.48 10.36
N LEU A 74 -0.53 -6.42 11.11
CA LEU A 74 0.78 -6.23 11.73
C LEU A 74 1.29 -7.46 12.50
N PRO A 75 0.47 -8.17 13.31
CA PRO A 75 0.95 -9.36 14.01
C PRO A 75 1.46 -10.45 13.05
N LEU A 76 0.89 -10.55 11.84
CA LEU A 76 1.32 -11.50 10.83
C LEU A 76 2.64 -11.05 10.19
N PHE A 77 2.78 -9.77 9.86
CA PHE A 77 4.00 -9.26 9.22
C PHE A 77 5.21 -9.20 10.16
N ILE A 78 5.00 -9.08 11.47
CA ILE A 78 6.09 -9.19 12.46
C ILE A 78 6.69 -10.60 12.48
N VAL A 79 5.88 -11.62 12.24
CA VAL A 79 6.32 -13.03 12.22
C VAL A 79 7.01 -13.39 10.89
N ILE A 80 6.84 -12.58 9.84
CA ILE A 80 7.39 -12.83 8.50
C ILE A 80 8.10 -11.56 7.99
N PRO A 81 9.32 -11.26 8.49
CA PRO A 81 10.02 -10.02 8.16
C PRO A 81 10.37 -9.90 6.68
N ASP A 82 10.57 -11.01 5.97
CA ASP A 82 10.90 -11.02 4.54
C ASP A 82 9.81 -10.36 3.69
N ILE A 83 8.54 -10.61 4.01
CA ILE A 83 7.40 -10.00 3.32
C ILE A 83 7.34 -8.50 3.62
N MET A 84 7.60 -8.09 4.85
CA MET A 84 7.63 -6.68 5.22
C MET A 84 8.73 -5.92 4.46
N ASN A 85 9.90 -6.53 4.29
CA ASN A 85 11.01 -5.98 3.52
C ASN A 85 10.66 -5.88 2.02
N LEU A 86 9.98 -6.89 1.47
CA LEU A 86 9.49 -6.86 0.08
C LEU A 86 8.50 -5.70 -0.15
N ILE A 87 7.52 -5.54 0.74
CA ILE A 87 6.56 -4.43 0.70
C ILE A 87 7.31 -3.09 0.76
N CYS A 88 8.26 -2.96 1.69
CA CYS A 88 9.07 -1.74 1.83
C CYS A 88 9.82 -1.39 0.54
N LEU A 89 10.48 -2.37 -0.09
CA LEU A 89 11.18 -2.19 -1.36
C LEU A 89 10.27 -1.70 -2.47
N VAL A 90 9.11 -2.34 -2.64
CA VAL A 90 8.10 -1.96 -3.64
C VAL A 90 7.56 -0.55 -3.38
N CYS A 91 7.35 -0.18 -2.12
CA CYS A 91 6.88 1.14 -1.74
C CYS A 91 7.94 2.23 -1.97
N ILE A 92 9.22 1.96 -1.71
CA ILE A 92 10.31 2.90 -2.03
C ILE A 92 10.35 3.21 -3.53
N ILE A 93 10.26 2.17 -4.37
CA ILE A 93 10.17 2.32 -5.83
C ILE A 93 8.93 3.14 -6.20
N THR A 94 7.79 2.85 -5.58
CA THR A 94 6.52 3.57 -5.78
C THR A 94 6.61 5.04 -5.43
N VAL A 95 7.29 5.41 -4.34
CA VAL A 95 7.50 6.81 -3.93
C VAL A 95 8.23 7.58 -5.01
N LEU A 96 9.34 7.01 -5.51
CA LEU A 96 10.19 7.64 -6.53
C LEU A 96 9.47 7.74 -7.87
N LEU A 97 8.82 6.66 -8.32
CA LEU A 97 8.06 6.65 -9.57
C LEU A 97 6.84 7.59 -9.51
N GLY A 98 6.08 7.57 -8.41
CA GLY A 98 4.93 8.45 -8.23
C GLY A 98 5.32 9.93 -8.23
N ALA A 99 6.41 10.29 -7.55
CA ALA A 99 6.90 11.67 -7.52
C ALA A 99 7.38 12.15 -8.90
N THR A 100 8.16 11.33 -9.60
CA THR A 100 8.68 11.67 -10.94
C THR A 100 7.57 11.74 -12.00
N LEU A 101 6.63 10.79 -11.99
CA LEU A 101 5.48 10.80 -12.90
C LEU A 101 4.53 11.96 -12.63
N ALA A 102 4.34 12.36 -11.37
CA ALA A 102 3.50 13.53 -11.03
C ALA A 102 4.02 14.83 -11.64
N LEU A 103 5.35 15.01 -11.68
CA LEU A 103 5.99 16.18 -12.31
C LEU A 103 5.89 16.17 -13.83
N ALA A 104 5.80 14.99 -14.45
CA ALA A 104 5.68 14.84 -15.89
C ALA A 104 4.23 15.02 -16.42
N GLN A 105 3.21 14.98 -15.54
CA GLN A 105 1.83 15.12 -15.96
C GLN A 105 1.48 16.57 -16.31
N ARG A 106 0.80 16.76 -17.46
CA ARG A 106 0.22 18.06 -17.84
C ARG A 106 -1.15 18.31 -17.19
N ASP A 107 -1.88 17.24 -16.89
CA ASP A 107 -3.19 17.33 -16.23
C ASP A 107 -3.04 17.38 -14.70
N ILE A 108 -3.58 18.42 -14.07
CA ILE A 108 -3.51 18.63 -12.61
C ILE A 108 -4.13 17.45 -11.85
N LYS A 109 -5.26 16.92 -12.33
CA LYS A 109 -5.94 15.76 -11.74
C LYS A 109 -5.04 14.52 -11.72
N ARG A 110 -4.36 14.23 -12.82
CA ARG A 110 -3.43 13.09 -12.92
C ARG A 110 -2.18 13.32 -12.08
N SER A 111 -1.64 14.54 -12.06
CA SER A 111 -0.53 14.90 -11.18
C SER A 111 -0.88 14.70 -9.69
N LEU A 112 -2.11 15.06 -9.31
CA LEU A 112 -2.66 14.80 -7.97
C LEU A 112 -2.83 13.31 -7.66
N ALA A 113 -3.22 12.50 -8.64
CA ALA A 113 -3.31 11.05 -8.49
C ALA A 113 -1.94 10.41 -8.22
N TYR A 114 -0.91 10.77 -9.01
CA TYR A 114 0.45 10.26 -8.83
C TYR A 114 1.10 10.71 -7.52
N SER A 115 0.82 11.95 -7.09
CA SER A 115 1.28 12.40 -5.77
C SER A 115 0.55 11.69 -4.64
N THR A 116 -0.71 11.28 -4.79
CA THR A 116 -1.38 10.40 -3.82
C THR A 116 -0.69 9.04 -3.75
N MET A 117 -0.40 8.41 -4.89
CA MET A 117 0.36 7.15 -4.95
C MET A 117 1.70 7.25 -4.18
N SER A 118 2.46 8.32 -4.40
CA SER A 118 3.75 8.55 -3.72
C SER A 118 3.57 8.73 -2.21
N GLN A 119 2.58 9.51 -1.77
CA GLN A 119 2.30 9.74 -0.35
C GLN A 119 1.86 8.46 0.40
N PHE A 120 1.06 7.62 -0.25
CA PHE A 120 0.71 6.30 0.28
C PHE A 120 1.91 5.37 0.37
N GLY A 121 2.85 5.44 -0.57
CA GLY A 121 4.13 4.75 -0.46
C GLY A 121 4.92 5.14 0.79
N LEU A 122 4.94 6.43 1.15
CA LEU A 122 5.61 6.93 2.38
C LEU A 122 4.98 6.39 3.66
N TYR A 123 3.65 6.23 3.69
CA TYR A 123 2.95 5.58 4.81
C TYR A 123 3.46 4.14 5.01
N TYR A 124 3.53 3.37 3.92
CA TYR A 124 3.94 1.97 4.00
C TYR A 124 5.39 1.82 4.43
N VAL A 125 6.29 2.65 3.90
CA VAL A 125 7.70 2.67 4.34
C VAL A 125 7.80 2.99 5.83
N SER A 126 7.05 3.99 6.31
CA SER A 126 7.03 4.35 7.73
C SER A 126 6.51 3.21 8.62
N SER A 127 5.52 2.46 8.13
CA SER A 127 4.95 1.30 8.82
C SER A 127 5.91 0.10 8.81
N SER A 128 6.62 -0.14 7.72
CA SER A 128 7.64 -1.20 7.61
C SER A 128 8.84 -0.99 8.53
N ILE A 129 9.21 0.25 8.82
CA ILE A 129 10.29 0.59 9.77
C ILE A 129 9.77 0.59 11.24
N GLY A 130 8.47 0.33 11.46
CA GLY A 130 7.86 0.22 12.79
C GLY A 130 7.37 1.54 13.39
N SER A 131 7.39 2.65 12.62
CA SER A 131 6.93 3.97 13.09
C SER A 131 5.45 4.20 12.79
N TYR A 132 4.58 3.46 13.48
CA TYR A 132 3.12 3.52 13.24
C TYR A 132 2.52 4.88 13.58
N ARG A 133 3.01 5.56 14.62
CA ARG A 133 2.51 6.89 15.00
C ARG A 133 2.74 7.92 13.91
N ALA A 134 3.93 7.93 13.31
CA ALA A 134 4.24 8.82 12.20
C ALA A 134 3.40 8.46 10.96
N ALA A 135 3.24 7.17 10.67
CA ALA A 135 2.42 6.70 9.57
C ALA A 135 0.95 7.15 9.71
N PHE A 136 0.34 6.94 10.88
CA PHE A 136 -1.03 7.39 11.14
C PHE A 136 -1.19 8.91 11.08
N PHE A 137 -0.25 9.66 11.65
CA PHE A 137 -0.27 11.12 11.56
C PHE A 137 -0.20 11.59 10.10
N HIS A 138 0.70 11.00 9.31
CA HIS A 138 0.84 11.27 7.88
C HIS A 138 -0.44 10.96 7.10
N LEU A 139 -1.11 9.85 7.42
CA LEU A 139 -2.37 9.49 6.76
C LEU A 139 -3.45 10.54 6.99
N ILE A 140 -3.58 11.04 8.22
CA ILE A 140 -4.57 12.06 8.56
C ILE A 140 -4.27 13.37 7.82
N THR A 141 -3.03 13.86 7.88
CA THR A 141 -2.65 15.11 7.20
C THR A 141 -2.77 14.99 5.67
N HIS A 142 -2.48 13.81 5.12
CA HIS A 142 -2.72 13.48 3.72
C HIS A 142 -4.20 13.57 3.35
N ALA A 143 -5.10 12.96 4.14
CA ALA A 143 -6.53 12.97 3.86
C ALA A 143 -7.09 14.39 3.78
N TYR A 144 -6.74 15.26 4.73
CA TYR A 144 -7.16 16.66 4.72
C TYR A 144 -6.57 17.44 3.54
N SER A 145 -5.26 17.36 3.32
CA SER A 145 -4.60 18.12 2.25
C SER A 145 -5.07 17.69 0.86
N LYS A 146 -5.26 16.39 0.61
CA LYS A 146 -5.78 15.90 -0.66
C LYS A 146 -7.23 16.24 -0.89
N ALA A 147 -8.09 16.08 0.12
CA ALA A 147 -9.50 16.49 -0.02
C ALA A 147 -9.60 17.96 -0.42
N PHE A 148 -8.81 18.84 0.21
CA PHE A 148 -8.75 20.25 -0.13
C PHE A 148 -8.26 20.50 -1.57
N LEU A 149 -7.12 19.92 -1.96
CA LEU A 149 -6.56 20.06 -3.31
C LEU A 149 -7.52 19.57 -4.39
N PHE A 150 -8.21 18.46 -4.14
CA PHE A 150 -9.18 17.91 -5.08
C PHE A 150 -10.43 18.77 -5.25
N LEU A 151 -10.85 19.50 -4.22
CA LEU A 151 -12.03 20.37 -4.27
C LEU A 151 -11.73 21.75 -4.86
N VAL A 152 -10.49 22.24 -4.73
CA VAL A 152 -10.08 23.57 -5.23
C VAL A 152 -9.76 23.57 -6.72
N GLN A 153 -9.32 22.43 -7.28
CA GLN A 153 -9.08 22.31 -8.72
C GLN A 153 -10.40 22.46 -9.51
N ARG A 154 -10.58 23.62 -10.14
CA ARG A 154 -11.52 23.82 -11.25
C ARG A 154 -10.78 23.72 -12.56
#